data_AF-A0A061RE20-F1
#
_entry.id   AF-A0A061RE20-F1
#
_cell.length_a   1.000
_cell.length_b   1.000
_cell.length_c   1.000
_cell.angle_alpha   90.00
_cell.angle_beta   90.00
_cell.angle_gamma   90.00
#
_symmetry.space_group_name_H-M   'P 1'
#
loop_
_entity.id
_entity.type
_entity.pdbx_description
1 polymer ?
#
loop_
_entity_poly.entity_id
_entity_poly.type
_entity_poly.pdbx_seq_one_letter_code
_entity_poly.pdbx_strand_id
1 'polypeptide(L)'
;MTFSAFAYQGFLHSTDALPVLLVTSTLPTLVFGIFRAEYAVSFGYAGAMLLSGWVALASGGLSAGTLYHASLLASYGARLGVFILWRKLFVDRFRNSAGGEAQSVGAVLKRVPIILGCSLLYLCMAAPLVLTARYASSAPPALAAASQAALAVTLVSFLIEAVADAQKSYYKAKNGAERWVDQGLFRWMRHPNYTFEQLLWLGSFVAGAAPAAASLPEAWPWLLASFLGLAGIQFVLVGATTRLDRKQRDKYGSQPGYEGYLASSWAGFTMGSKGAEAKPKGQ
;
A
#
# COMPACT_ATOMS: atom_id res chain seq x y z
N MET A 1 -1.55 34.99 21.99
CA MET A 1 -1.55 33.53 22.18
C MET A 1 -0.50 32.94 21.26
N THR A 2 0.72 32.86 21.76
CA THR A 2 1.84 32.18 21.09
C THR A 2 1.60 30.67 21.21
N PHE A 3 1.32 30.01 20.08
CA PHE A 3 1.46 28.56 19.98
C PHE A 3 2.92 28.24 20.35
N SER A 4 3.17 27.83 21.59
CA SER A 4 4.47 27.27 21.91
C SER A 4 4.59 26.00 21.08
N ALA A 5 5.59 26.00 20.20
CA ALA A 5 6.13 24.82 19.58
C ALA A 5 6.75 23.95 20.70
N PHE A 6 5.90 23.41 21.57
CA PHE A 6 6.28 22.37 22.52
C PHE A 6 6.53 21.11 21.71
N ALA A 7 7.75 21.08 21.15
CA ALA A 7 8.60 19.93 20.99
C ALA A 7 7.86 18.60 20.79
N TYR A 8 7.25 18.42 19.62
CA TYR A 8 7.02 17.09 19.06
C TYR A 8 8.36 16.47 18.60
N GLN A 9 9.43 16.61 19.37
CA GLN A 9 10.72 15.97 19.07
C GLN A 9 10.65 14.53 19.52
N GLY A 10 10.85 13.60 18.59
CA GLY A 10 10.97 12.18 18.92
C GLY A 10 9.69 11.50 19.40
N PHE A 11 8.49 11.91 18.94
CA PHE A 11 7.23 11.25 19.34
C PHE A 11 7.25 9.74 19.09
N LEU A 12 7.95 9.30 18.04
CA LEU A 12 8.15 7.89 17.71
C LEU A 12 8.84 7.12 18.84
N HIS A 13 9.67 7.78 19.67
CA HIS A 13 10.34 7.22 20.85
C HIS A 13 9.49 7.25 22.12
N SER A 14 8.35 7.96 22.11
CA SER A 14 7.49 8.19 23.27
C SER A 14 6.18 7.38 23.23
N THR A 15 5.35 7.50 24.26
CA THR A 15 3.97 6.99 24.26
C THR A 15 3.08 7.65 23.19
N ASP A 16 3.50 8.79 22.62
CA ASP A 16 2.72 9.57 21.67
C ASP A 16 2.71 8.97 20.26
N ALA A 17 3.51 7.93 19.99
CA ALA A 17 3.49 7.20 18.72
C ALA A 17 2.09 6.66 18.36
N LEU A 18 1.36 6.11 19.34
CA LEU A 18 0.02 5.57 19.11
C LEU A 18 -1.01 6.65 18.75
N PRO A 19 -1.22 7.72 19.55
CA PRO A 19 -2.18 8.76 19.21
C PRO A 19 -1.83 9.47 17.89
N VAL A 20 -0.55 9.70 17.60
CA VAL A 20 -0.13 10.27 16.31
C VAL A 20 -0.51 9.33 15.17
N LEU A 21 -0.14 8.04 15.22
CA LEU A 21 -0.47 7.12 14.14
C LEU A 21 -1.98 6.88 14.00
N LEU A 22 -2.75 6.93 15.09
CA LEU A 22 -4.21 6.90 15.05
C LEU A 22 -4.75 8.09 14.26
N VAL A 23 -4.27 9.30 14.54
CA VAL A 23 -4.68 10.51 13.81
C VAL A 23 -4.24 10.44 12.36
N THR A 24 -2.96 10.14 12.08
CA THR A 24 -2.45 10.13 10.71
C THR A 24 -3.12 9.07 9.84
N SER A 25 -3.57 7.95 10.43
CA SER A 25 -4.24 6.88 9.70
C SER A 25 -5.74 7.10 9.57
N THR A 26 -6.39 7.66 10.60
CA THR A 26 -7.84 7.83 10.64
C THR A 26 -8.32 9.09 9.94
N LEU A 27 -7.56 10.20 10.03
CA LEU A 27 -7.99 11.46 9.45
C LEU A 27 -8.16 11.35 7.92
N PRO A 28 -7.18 10.80 7.15
CA PRO A 28 -7.35 10.67 5.70
C PRO A 28 -8.46 9.68 5.32
N THR A 29 -8.54 8.54 5.99
CA THR A 29 -9.59 7.52 5.70
C THR A 29 -10.99 8.05 6.00
N LEU A 30 -11.15 8.84 7.06
CA LEU A 30 -12.42 9.46 7.40
C LEU A 30 -12.79 10.54 6.37
N VAL A 31 -11.87 11.49 6.12
CA VAL A 31 -12.09 12.61 5.19
C VAL A 31 -12.50 12.09 3.82
N PHE A 32 -11.79 11.09 3.30
CA PHE A 32 -12.08 10.55 1.98
C PHE A 32 -13.22 9.53 1.98
N GLY A 33 -13.26 8.65 2.98
CA GLY A 33 -14.18 7.52 3.07
C GLY A 33 -15.64 7.88 3.35
N ILE A 34 -15.89 9.00 4.03
CA ILE A 34 -17.27 9.50 4.24
C ILE A 34 -17.96 9.73 2.89
N PHE A 35 -17.24 10.25 1.89
CA PHE A 35 -17.83 10.52 0.58
C PHE A 35 -18.12 9.24 -0.20
N ARG A 36 -17.16 8.31 -0.24
CA ARG A 36 -17.27 6.99 -0.88
C ARG A 36 -16.37 5.98 -0.18
N ALA A 37 -16.87 4.77 0.03
CA ALA A 37 -16.11 3.68 0.63
C ALA A 37 -14.80 3.39 -0.13
N GLU A 38 -14.83 3.48 -1.47
CA GLU A 38 -13.66 3.31 -2.34
C GLU A 38 -12.56 4.35 -2.10
N TYR A 39 -12.91 5.52 -1.57
CA TYR A 39 -11.93 6.57 -1.29
C TYR A 39 -11.19 6.32 0.03
N ALA A 40 -11.77 5.57 0.96
CA ALA A 40 -11.04 5.10 2.14
C ALA A 40 -9.85 4.20 1.72
N VAL A 41 -10.09 3.28 0.79
CA VAL A 41 -9.07 2.32 0.30
C VAL A 41 -8.06 2.91 -0.68
N SER A 42 -8.27 4.14 -1.15
CA SER A 42 -7.43 4.78 -2.19
C SER A 42 -6.79 6.08 -1.70
N PHE A 43 -7.53 7.19 -1.66
CA PHE A 43 -7.01 8.45 -1.14
C PHE A 43 -6.75 8.41 0.37
N GLY A 44 -7.56 7.68 1.14
CA GLY A 44 -7.32 7.43 2.56
C GLY A 44 -6.01 6.69 2.78
N TYR A 45 -5.74 5.66 1.98
CA TYR A 45 -4.48 4.92 2.00
C TYR A 45 -3.27 5.81 1.69
N ALA A 46 -3.31 6.51 0.55
CA ALA A 46 -2.25 7.43 0.13
C ALA A 46 -2.00 8.52 1.18
N GLY A 47 -3.07 9.13 1.68
CA GLY A 47 -3.00 10.18 2.69
C GLY A 47 -2.46 9.68 4.03
N ALA A 48 -2.83 8.47 4.46
CA ALA A 48 -2.33 7.89 5.70
C ALA A 48 -0.81 7.69 5.68
N MET A 49 -0.30 7.07 4.61
CA MET A 49 1.14 6.84 4.47
C MET A 49 1.92 8.15 4.32
N LEU A 50 1.37 9.10 3.54
CA LEU A 50 1.95 10.44 3.40
C LEU A 50 2.05 11.14 4.76
N LEU A 51 0.93 11.19 5.50
CA LEU A 51 0.85 11.94 6.74
C LEU A 51 1.69 11.29 7.85
N SER A 52 1.71 9.96 7.96
CA SER A 52 2.59 9.25 8.91
C SER A 52 4.08 9.52 8.64
N GLY A 53 4.51 9.43 7.38
CA GLY A 53 5.89 9.73 7.01
C GLY A 53 6.24 11.21 7.19
N TRP A 54 5.36 12.12 6.79
CA TRP A 54 5.58 13.56 6.91
C TRP A 54 5.66 14.04 8.35
N VAL A 55 4.75 13.59 9.23
CA VAL A 55 4.80 13.95 10.67
C VAL A 55 6.08 13.41 11.31
N ALA A 56 6.54 12.22 10.94
CA ALA A 56 7.84 11.71 11.37
C ALA A 56 8.99 12.63 10.94
N LEU A 57 9.05 13.01 9.65
CA LEU A 57 10.09 13.93 9.16
C LEU A 57 10.04 15.30 9.87
N ALA A 58 8.84 15.83 10.10
CA ALA A 58 8.65 17.11 10.78
C ALA A 58 9.03 17.08 12.27
N SER A 59 9.02 15.90 12.91
CA SER A 59 9.38 15.74 14.33
C SER A 59 10.86 15.97 14.62
N GLY A 60 11.75 15.80 13.63
CA GLY A 60 13.19 15.95 13.82
C GLY A 60 13.82 14.91 14.77
N GLY A 61 15.14 14.97 14.95
CA GLY A 61 15.87 14.07 15.86
C GLY A 61 15.91 12.60 15.41
N LEU A 62 15.68 12.32 14.12
CA LEU A 62 15.65 10.97 13.59
C LEU A 62 17.05 10.45 13.25
N SER A 63 17.28 9.15 13.45
CA SER A 63 18.44 8.45 12.89
C SER A 63 18.37 8.47 11.35
N ALA A 64 19.52 8.30 10.67
CA ALA A 64 19.56 8.25 9.21
C ALA A 64 18.65 7.16 8.62
N GLY A 65 18.60 5.97 9.24
CA GLY A 65 17.73 4.88 8.81
C GLY A 65 16.24 5.21 8.99
N THR A 66 15.89 5.85 10.11
CA THR A 66 14.50 6.28 10.37
C THR A 66 14.06 7.40 9.43
N LEU A 67 14.94 8.37 9.17
CA LEU A 67 14.70 9.44 8.20
C LEU A 67 14.48 8.87 6.80
N TYR A 68 15.27 7.88 6.41
CA TYR A 68 15.12 7.19 5.14
C TYR A 68 13.79 6.43 5.06
N HIS A 69 13.42 5.66 6.10
CA HIS A 69 12.14 4.96 6.17
C HIS A 69 10.94 5.93 6.11
N ALA A 70 10.98 7.02 6.89
CA ALA A 70 9.94 8.05 6.88
C ALA A 70 9.79 8.71 5.50
N SER A 71 10.92 8.96 4.83
CA SER A 71 10.95 9.53 3.47
C SER A 71 10.34 8.58 2.45
N LEU A 72 10.62 7.28 2.52
CA LEU A 72 10.01 6.27 1.65
C LEU A 72 8.49 6.19 1.86
N LEU A 73 8.04 6.20 3.11
CA LEU A 73 6.61 6.14 3.44
C LEU A 73 5.86 7.40 2.93
N ALA A 74 6.44 8.58 3.17
CA ALA A 74 5.89 9.85 2.68
C ALA A 74 5.85 9.89 1.14
N SER A 75 6.95 9.49 0.50
CA SER A 75 7.07 9.47 -0.96
C SER A 75 6.09 8.47 -1.60
N TYR A 76 5.91 7.31 -0.97
CA TYR A 76 4.91 6.33 -1.39
C TYR A 76 3.51 6.93 -1.38
N GLY A 77 3.10 7.51 -0.24
CA GLY A 77 1.78 8.13 -0.09
C GLY A 77 1.56 9.27 -1.08
N ALA A 78 2.54 10.17 -1.24
CA ALA A 78 2.47 11.26 -2.21
C ALA A 78 2.33 10.75 -3.65
N ARG A 79 3.19 9.82 -4.07
CA ARG A 79 3.18 9.24 -5.41
C ARG A 79 1.85 8.55 -5.71
N LEU A 80 1.38 7.70 -4.79
CA LEU A 80 0.11 6.99 -4.95
C LEU A 80 -1.07 7.97 -5.06
N GLY A 81 -1.11 8.97 -4.18
CA GLY A 81 -2.16 10.00 -4.18
C GLY A 81 -2.19 10.79 -5.49
N VAL A 82 -1.03 11.25 -5.97
CA VAL A 82 -0.89 11.95 -7.25
C VAL A 82 -1.32 11.04 -8.41
N PHE A 83 -0.92 9.76 -8.41
CA PHE A 83 -1.30 8.82 -9.46
C PHE A 83 -2.81 8.56 -9.52
N ILE A 84 -3.47 8.41 -8.37
CA ILE A 84 -4.93 8.24 -8.30
C ILE A 84 -5.63 9.52 -8.76
N LEU A 85 -5.18 10.69 -8.29
CA LEU A 85 -5.75 11.98 -8.68
C LEU A 85 -5.61 12.22 -10.19
N TRP A 86 -4.43 12.01 -10.74
CA TRP A 86 -4.16 12.13 -12.17
C TRP A 86 -5.09 11.22 -12.99
N ARG A 87 -5.23 9.94 -12.63
CA ARG A 87 -6.15 9.03 -13.34
C ARG A 87 -7.60 9.51 -13.28
N LYS A 88 -8.03 10.01 -12.12
CA LYS A 88 -9.40 10.52 -11.94
C LYS A 88 -9.68 11.75 -12.80
N LEU A 89 -8.70 12.64 -12.95
CA LEU A 89 -8.85 13.89 -13.71
C LEU A 89 -8.71 13.68 -15.23
N PHE A 90 -7.83 12.79 -15.66
CA PHE A 90 -7.39 12.73 -17.07
C PHE A 90 -7.74 11.44 -17.80
N VAL A 91 -8.32 10.43 -17.14
CA VAL A 91 -8.70 9.17 -17.79
C VAL A 91 -10.20 8.95 -17.69
N ASP A 92 -10.90 8.99 -18.83
CA ASP A 92 -12.36 8.99 -18.95
C ASP A 92 -13.04 7.88 -18.16
N ARG A 93 -12.51 6.65 -18.23
CA ARG A 93 -13.03 5.52 -17.47
C ARG A 93 -13.14 5.85 -15.98
N PHE A 94 -12.10 6.44 -15.39
CA PHE A 94 -12.04 6.74 -13.96
C PHE A 94 -12.81 8.02 -13.62
N ARG A 95 -12.83 9.02 -14.51
CA ARG A 95 -13.64 10.22 -14.39
C ARG A 95 -15.14 9.89 -14.34
N ASN A 96 -15.59 9.04 -15.25
CA ASN A 96 -17.01 8.68 -15.42
C ASN A 96 -17.47 7.55 -14.49
N SER A 97 -16.56 6.93 -13.72
CA SER A 97 -16.89 5.97 -12.65
C SER A 97 -17.53 6.65 -11.42
N ALA A 98 -17.59 7.99 -11.40
CA ALA A 98 -18.10 8.79 -10.31
C ALA A 98 -19.64 9.00 -10.39
N GLY A 99 -20.42 7.93 -10.31
CA GLY A 99 -21.83 8.05 -9.93
C GLY A 99 -21.94 8.54 -8.48
N GLY A 100 -22.78 9.52 -8.17
CA GLY A 100 -22.94 10.00 -6.78
C GLY A 100 -23.43 8.86 -5.87
N GLU A 101 -22.70 8.53 -4.81
CA GLU A 101 -23.27 7.69 -3.75
C GLU A 101 -24.17 8.55 -2.85
N ALA A 102 -25.24 7.95 -2.31
CA ALA A 102 -26.13 8.62 -1.36
C ALA A 102 -25.34 9.18 -0.16
N GLN A 103 -25.62 10.43 0.21
CA GLN A 103 -24.96 11.14 1.32
C GLN A 103 -25.86 11.24 2.57
N SER A 104 -26.86 10.36 2.69
CA SER A 104 -27.68 10.31 3.90
C SER A 104 -26.87 9.77 5.08
N VAL A 105 -27.26 10.16 6.31
CA VAL A 105 -26.63 9.66 7.56
C VAL A 105 -26.60 8.13 7.57
N GLY A 106 -27.71 7.48 7.20
CA GLY A 106 -27.77 6.02 7.11
C GLY A 106 -26.82 5.41 6.08
N ALA A 107 -26.56 6.08 4.95
CA ALA A 107 -25.57 5.63 3.97
C ALA A 107 -24.13 5.78 4.49
N VAL A 108 -23.82 6.89 5.16
CA VAL A 108 -22.51 7.12 5.78
C VAL A 108 -22.23 6.11 6.89
N LEU A 109 -23.21 5.83 7.76
CA LEU A 109 -23.06 4.83 8.83
C LEU A 109 -22.71 3.44 8.30
N LYS A 110 -23.24 3.05 7.13
CA LYS A 110 -22.87 1.78 6.47
C LYS A 110 -21.41 1.73 5.99
N ARG A 111 -20.76 2.89 5.83
CA ARG A 111 -19.33 3.00 5.45
C ARG A 111 -18.39 2.97 6.66
N VAL A 112 -18.89 3.18 7.88
CA VAL A 112 -18.06 3.22 9.09
C VAL A 112 -17.17 1.97 9.26
N PRO A 113 -17.65 0.73 9.05
CA PRO A 113 -16.81 -0.45 9.20
C PRO A 113 -15.60 -0.47 8.25
N ILE A 114 -15.78 -0.09 6.97
CA ILE A 114 -14.66 -0.04 6.02
C ILE A 114 -13.71 1.11 6.33
N ILE A 115 -14.22 2.27 6.77
CA ILE A 115 -13.38 3.41 7.16
C ILE A 115 -12.49 3.01 8.34
N LEU A 116 -13.08 2.48 9.42
CA LEU A 116 -12.33 2.07 10.61
C LEU A 116 -11.39 0.89 10.33
N GLY A 117 -11.81 -0.08 9.52
CA GLY A 117 -10.97 -1.19 9.09
C GLY A 117 -9.74 -0.71 8.31
N CYS A 118 -9.92 0.26 7.39
CA CYS A 118 -8.81 0.88 6.67
C CYS A 118 -7.91 1.68 7.62
N SER A 119 -8.48 2.47 8.53
CA SER A 119 -7.70 3.23 9.52
C SER A 119 -6.80 2.33 10.35
N LEU A 120 -7.34 1.21 10.85
CA LEU A 120 -6.58 0.24 11.63
C LEU A 120 -5.49 -0.43 10.79
N LEU A 121 -5.82 -0.85 9.56
CA LEU A 121 -4.83 -1.42 8.65
C LEU A 121 -3.67 -0.44 8.39
N TYR A 122 -3.96 0.82 8.11
CA TYR A 122 -2.93 1.82 7.80
C TYR A 122 -2.08 2.19 9.01
N LEU A 123 -2.66 2.22 10.21
CA LEU A 123 -1.88 2.33 11.45
C LEU A 123 -0.88 1.18 11.56
N CYS A 124 -1.35 -0.05 11.38
CA CYS A 124 -0.54 -1.25 11.43
C CYS A 124 0.55 -1.26 10.33
N MET A 125 0.25 -0.75 9.13
CA MET A 125 1.23 -0.60 8.05
C MET A 125 2.28 0.49 8.34
N ALA A 126 1.95 1.51 9.13
CA ALA A 126 2.88 2.54 9.57
C ALA A 126 3.71 2.14 10.82
N ALA A 127 3.29 1.11 11.56
CA ALA A 127 4.00 0.58 12.74
C ALA A 127 5.50 0.27 12.54
N PRO A 128 5.97 -0.27 11.39
CA PRO A 128 7.40 -0.51 11.18
C PRO A 128 8.27 0.75 11.30
N LEU A 129 7.71 1.94 11.03
CA LEU A 129 8.41 3.22 11.19
C LEU A 129 8.72 3.51 12.67
N VAL A 130 7.79 3.19 13.58
CA VAL A 130 8.00 3.31 15.03
C VAL A 130 9.11 2.37 15.50
N LEU A 131 9.11 1.13 15.01
CA LEU A 131 10.15 0.16 15.33
C LEU A 131 11.53 0.61 14.84
N THR A 132 11.59 1.12 13.60
CA THR A 132 12.84 1.65 13.03
C THR A 132 13.34 2.86 13.82
N ALA A 133 12.44 3.74 14.28
CA ALA A 133 12.82 4.86 15.14
C ALA A 133 13.43 4.38 16.46
N ARG A 134 12.77 3.46 17.15
CA ARG A 134 13.16 3.04 18.51
C ARG A 134 14.40 2.17 18.56
N TYR A 135 14.57 1.27 17.58
CA TYR A 135 15.51 0.15 17.74
C TYR A 135 16.65 0.14 16.71
N ALA A 136 16.56 0.89 15.59
CA ALA A 136 17.57 0.77 14.53
C ALA A 136 18.98 1.21 14.98
N SER A 137 19.08 2.24 15.82
CA SER A 137 20.37 2.77 16.29
C SER A 137 21.08 1.89 17.32
N SER A 138 20.35 1.04 18.04
CA SER A 138 20.88 0.16 19.09
C SER A 138 20.97 -1.31 18.64
N ALA A 139 20.58 -1.60 17.40
CA ALA A 139 20.54 -2.96 16.89
C ALA A 139 21.95 -3.56 16.74
N PRO A 140 22.13 -4.86 17.04
CA PRO A 140 23.34 -5.60 16.68
C PRO A 140 23.69 -5.44 15.19
N PRO A 141 24.98 -5.44 14.80
CA PRO A 141 25.41 -5.13 13.44
C PRO A 141 24.69 -5.94 12.34
N ALA A 142 24.47 -7.25 12.57
CA ALA A 142 23.77 -8.10 11.61
C ALA A 142 22.29 -7.69 11.40
N LEU A 143 21.59 -7.31 12.47
CA LEU A 143 20.19 -6.87 12.41
C LEU A 143 20.06 -5.46 11.84
N ALA A 144 21.02 -4.59 12.12
CA ALA A 144 21.12 -3.28 11.48
C ALA A 144 21.34 -3.41 9.96
N ALA A 145 22.24 -4.31 9.53
CA ALA A 145 22.47 -4.60 8.11
C ALA A 145 21.21 -5.16 7.42
N ALA A 146 20.49 -6.07 8.07
CA ALA A 146 19.21 -6.58 7.56
C ALA A 146 18.16 -5.47 7.40
N SER A 147 18.08 -4.54 8.37
CA SER A 147 17.20 -3.38 8.29
C SER A 147 17.53 -2.48 7.09
N GLN A 148 18.81 -2.17 6.89
CA GLN A 148 19.27 -1.34 5.77
C GLN A 148 19.02 -2.00 4.42
N ALA A 149 19.31 -3.31 4.30
CA ALA A 149 19.02 -4.08 3.10
C ALA A 149 17.53 -4.08 2.78
N ALA A 150 16.67 -4.23 3.80
CA ALA A 150 15.22 -4.17 3.63
C ALA A 150 14.74 -2.80 3.15
N LEU A 151 15.28 -1.69 3.67
CA LEU A 151 14.99 -0.34 3.18
C LEU A 151 15.45 -0.12 1.72
N ALA A 152 16.58 -0.71 1.32
CA ALA A 152 17.02 -0.69 -0.07
C ALA A 152 16.04 -1.47 -0.98
N VAL A 153 15.57 -2.64 -0.54
CA VAL A 153 14.53 -3.40 -1.25
C VAL A 153 13.23 -2.61 -1.34
N THR A 154 12.83 -1.91 -0.28
CA THR A 154 11.65 -1.02 -0.27
C THR A 154 11.78 0.07 -1.33
N LEU A 155 12.93 0.75 -1.43
CA LEU A 155 13.17 1.77 -2.46
C LEU A 155 13.10 1.17 -3.88
N VAL A 156 13.83 0.08 -4.14
CA VAL A 156 13.84 -0.55 -5.47
C VAL A 156 12.42 -0.98 -5.86
N SER A 157 11.68 -1.55 -4.92
CA SER A 157 10.30 -1.97 -5.15
C SER A 157 9.37 -0.78 -5.45
N PHE A 158 9.49 0.31 -4.68
CA PHE A 158 8.78 1.57 -4.94
C PHE A 158 9.04 2.10 -6.36
N LEU A 159 10.29 2.08 -6.81
CA LEU A 159 10.66 2.57 -8.14
C LEU A 159 10.09 1.67 -9.26
N ILE A 160 10.20 0.34 -9.10
CA ILE A 160 9.68 -0.61 -10.10
C ILE A 160 8.16 -0.55 -10.16
N GLU A 161 7.47 -0.44 -9.02
CA GLU A 161 6.03 -0.21 -8.95
C GLU A 161 5.63 1.05 -9.74
N ALA A 162 6.33 2.17 -9.51
CA ALA A 162 6.07 3.42 -10.21
C ALA A 162 6.27 3.29 -11.73
N VAL A 163 7.33 2.60 -12.16
CA VAL A 163 7.58 2.30 -13.58
C VAL A 163 6.47 1.41 -14.16
N ALA A 164 6.01 0.40 -13.42
CA ALA A 164 4.93 -0.47 -13.86
C ALA A 164 3.60 0.31 -14.05
N ASP A 165 3.25 1.18 -13.11
CA ASP A 165 2.08 2.04 -13.23
C ASP A 165 2.19 2.97 -14.45
N ALA A 166 3.36 3.55 -14.70
CA ALA A 166 3.63 4.40 -15.85
C ALA A 166 3.54 3.62 -17.19
N GLN A 167 4.17 2.45 -17.28
CA GLN A 167 4.12 1.57 -18.46
C GLN A 167 2.69 1.17 -18.79
N LYS A 168 1.91 0.78 -17.78
CA LYS A 168 0.49 0.42 -17.95
C LYS A 168 -0.33 1.59 -18.46
N SER A 169 -0.12 2.77 -17.87
CA SER A 169 -0.85 3.99 -18.22
C SER A 169 -0.53 4.45 -19.63
N TYR A 170 0.76 4.49 -19.98
CA TYR A 170 1.24 4.83 -21.32
C TYR A 170 0.71 3.86 -22.38
N TYR A 171 0.83 2.54 -22.14
CA TYR A 171 0.33 1.54 -23.08
C TYR A 171 -1.16 1.70 -23.35
N LYS A 172 -1.96 1.91 -22.30
CA LYS A 172 -3.42 2.06 -22.42
C LYS A 172 -3.84 3.37 -23.08
N ALA A 173 -3.07 4.44 -22.88
CA ALA A 173 -3.29 5.71 -23.57
C ALA A 173 -2.95 5.59 -25.07
N LYS A 174 -1.86 4.90 -25.42
CA LYS A 174 -1.40 4.76 -26.80
C LYS A 174 -2.20 3.75 -27.62
N ASN A 175 -2.50 2.59 -27.05
CA ASN A 175 -3.06 1.44 -27.77
C ASN A 175 -4.54 1.17 -27.45
N GLY A 176 -5.15 2.00 -26.59
CA GLY A 176 -6.51 1.81 -26.13
C GLY A 176 -6.66 0.73 -25.05
N ALA A 177 -7.90 0.55 -24.58
CA ALA A 177 -8.18 -0.26 -23.41
C ALA A 177 -8.60 -1.71 -23.70
N GLU A 178 -8.66 -2.10 -24.97
CA GLU A 178 -9.26 -3.36 -25.44
C GLU A 178 -8.31 -4.54 -25.60
N ARG A 179 -7.00 -4.30 -25.52
CA ARG A 179 -5.97 -5.36 -25.45
C ARG A 179 -5.27 -5.34 -24.09
N TRP A 180 -4.83 -6.48 -23.56
CA TRP A 180 -4.00 -6.51 -22.36
C TRP A 180 -2.64 -5.84 -22.58
N VAL A 181 -1.94 -5.53 -21.49
CA VAL A 181 -0.59 -4.98 -21.54
C VAL A 181 0.37 -6.16 -21.53
N ASP A 182 1.19 -6.33 -22.57
CA ASP A 182 2.14 -7.42 -22.75
C ASP A 182 3.59 -6.95 -22.97
N GLN A 183 3.86 -5.66 -22.72
CA GLN A 183 5.15 -5.02 -22.94
C GLN A 183 5.81 -4.58 -21.63
N GLY A 184 7.13 -4.40 -21.67
CA GLY A 184 7.91 -3.98 -20.50
C GLY A 184 7.87 -5.01 -19.38
N LEU A 185 7.61 -4.56 -18.14
CA LEU A 185 7.48 -5.45 -16.98
C LEU A 185 6.31 -6.41 -17.12
N PHE A 186 5.24 -5.99 -17.81
CA PHE A 186 4.05 -6.81 -17.99
C PHE A 186 4.30 -8.04 -18.85
N ARG A 187 5.36 -8.06 -19.68
CA ARG A 187 5.74 -9.26 -20.44
C ARG A 187 6.03 -10.46 -19.53
N TRP A 188 6.62 -10.21 -18.36
CA TRP A 188 7.12 -11.24 -17.45
C TRP A 188 6.21 -11.45 -16.24
N MET A 189 5.43 -10.45 -15.85
CA MET A 189 4.57 -10.47 -14.68
C MET A 189 3.21 -9.90 -15.04
N ARG A 190 2.11 -10.52 -14.59
CA ARG A 190 0.76 -10.02 -14.91
C ARG A 190 0.42 -8.74 -14.16
N HIS A 191 0.94 -8.60 -12.94
CA HIS A 191 0.66 -7.49 -12.02
C HIS A 191 1.94 -6.94 -11.36
N PRO A 192 2.94 -6.49 -12.12
CA PRO A 192 4.22 -6.03 -11.56
C PRO A 192 4.02 -4.90 -10.54
N ASN A 193 3.10 -3.97 -10.78
CA ASN A 193 2.79 -2.91 -9.82
C ASN A 193 2.32 -3.48 -8.46
N TYR A 194 1.40 -4.45 -8.46
CA TYR A 194 0.97 -5.10 -7.21
C TYR A 194 2.07 -5.93 -6.56
N THR A 195 2.87 -6.66 -7.34
CA THR A 195 4.00 -7.44 -6.82
C THR A 195 5.00 -6.57 -6.08
N PHE A 196 5.42 -5.47 -6.71
CA PHE A 196 6.45 -4.63 -6.13
C PHE A 196 5.87 -3.79 -4.98
N GLU A 197 4.57 -3.50 -4.97
CA GLU A 197 3.90 -3.01 -3.76
C GLU A 197 3.96 -4.05 -2.62
N GLN A 198 3.72 -5.33 -2.89
CA GLN A 198 3.87 -6.40 -1.89
C GLN A 198 5.30 -6.49 -1.33
N LEU A 199 6.32 -6.40 -2.20
CA LEU A 199 7.73 -6.43 -1.79
C LEU A 199 8.13 -5.16 -1.02
N LEU A 200 7.57 -4.00 -1.38
CA LEU A 200 7.76 -2.74 -0.65
C LEU A 200 7.32 -2.89 0.81
N TRP A 201 6.10 -3.40 1.03
CA TRP A 201 5.55 -3.59 2.38
C TRP A 201 6.27 -4.67 3.17
N LEU A 202 6.74 -5.74 2.51
CA LEU A 202 7.60 -6.73 3.13
C LEU A 202 8.93 -6.09 3.59
N GLY A 203 9.55 -5.28 2.75
CA GLY A 203 10.78 -4.55 3.09
C GLY A 203 10.56 -3.58 4.25
N SER A 204 9.46 -2.83 4.26
CA SER A 204 9.11 -1.91 5.37
C SER A 204 8.93 -2.67 6.69
N PHE A 205 8.22 -3.81 6.66
CA PHE A 205 8.10 -4.71 7.81
C PHE A 205 9.47 -5.18 8.32
N VAL A 206 10.32 -5.75 7.46
CA VAL A 206 11.63 -6.26 7.85
C VAL A 206 12.53 -5.14 8.38
N ALA A 207 12.47 -3.95 7.79
CA ALA A 207 13.24 -2.78 8.23
C ALA A 207 12.97 -2.42 9.70
N GLY A 208 11.71 -2.52 10.15
CA GLY A 208 11.35 -2.30 11.56
C GLY A 208 11.52 -3.54 12.43
N ALA A 209 11.10 -4.71 11.96
CA ALA A 209 11.06 -5.94 12.76
C ALA A 209 12.45 -6.51 13.07
N ALA A 210 13.39 -6.44 12.13
CA ALA A 210 14.75 -6.96 12.33
C ALA A 210 15.48 -6.33 13.52
N PRO A 211 15.60 -4.99 13.64
CA PRO A 211 16.27 -4.38 14.80
C PRO A 211 15.49 -4.59 16.11
N ALA A 212 14.16 -4.64 16.03
CA ALA A 212 13.28 -4.83 17.19
C ALA A 212 13.33 -6.27 17.76
N ALA A 213 13.80 -7.25 16.99
CA ALA A 213 13.89 -8.65 17.44
C ALA A 213 14.84 -8.85 18.63
N ALA A 214 15.78 -7.93 18.86
CA ALA A 214 16.68 -7.95 20.02
C ALA A 214 16.04 -7.35 21.30
N SER A 215 14.83 -6.79 21.22
CA SER A 215 14.13 -6.09 22.31
C SER A 215 12.66 -6.51 22.40
N LEU A 216 12.41 -7.83 22.30
CA LEU A 216 11.05 -8.39 22.20
C LEU A 216 10.09 -7.94 23.31
N PRO A 217 10.45 -7.95 24.61
CA PRO A 217 9.52 -7.59 25.68
C PRO A 217 8.96 -6.17 25.55
N GLU A 218 9.77 -5.21 25.06
CA GLU A 218 9.36 -3.82 24.87
C GLU A 218 8.76 -3.57 23.47
N ALA A 219 9.17 -4.37 22.47
CA ALA A 219 8.78 -4.19 21.08
C ALA A 219 7.50 -4.92 20.67
N TRP A 220 7.01 -5.90 21.46
CA TRP A 220 5.94 -6.80 21.03
C TRP A 220 4.66 -6.12 20.52
N PRO A 221 4.14 -4.99 21.08
CA PRO A 221 2.89 -4.41 20.58
C PRO A 221 3.07 -3.87 19.16
N TRP A 222 4.21 -3.25 18.89
CA TRP A 222 4.54 -2.68 17.59
C TRP A 222 4.97 -3.76 16.58
N LEU A 223 5.61 -4.84 17.04
CA LEU A 223 5.86 -6.02 16.22
C LEU A 223 4.57 -6.70 15.78
N LEU A 224 3.61 -6.85 16.69
CA LEU A 224 2.29 -7.40 16.37
C LEU A 224 1.55 -6.49 15.39
N ALA A 225 1.50 -5.18 15.65
CA ALA A 225 0.88 -4.22 14.72
C ALA A 225 1.56 -4.25 13.34
N SER A 226 2.88 -4.27 13.29
CA SER A 226 3.67 -4.37 12.06
C SER A 226 3.36 -5.65 11.28
N PHE A 227 3.30 -6.80 11.95
CA PHE A 227 2.92 -8.07 11.34
C PHE A 227 1.48 -8.06 10.82
N LEU A 228 0.52 -7.55 11.60
CA LEU A 228 -0.88 -7.41 11.17
C LEU A 228 -1.01 -6.47 9.97
N GLY A 229 -0.20 -5.42 9.92
CA GLY A 229 -0.13 -4.49 8.79
C GLY A 229 0.33 -5.20 7.52
N LEU A 230 1.44 -5.94 7.61
CA LEU A 230 1.95 -6.77 6.51
C LEU A 230 0.92 -7.81 6.08
N ALA A 231 0.41 -8.63 7.00
CA ALA A 231 -0.55 -9.69 6.67
C ALA A 231 -1.82 -9.12 6.03
N GLY A 232 -2.33 -8.01 6.56
CA GLY A 232 -3.50 -7.31 6.03
C GLY A 232 -3.30 -6.77 4.62
N ILE A 233 -2.19 -6.07 4.35
CA ILE A 233 -1.95 -5.54 2.99
C ILE A 233 -1.67 -6.67 2.00
N GLN A 234 -0.95 -7.72 2.40
CA GLN A 234 -0.76 -8.89 1.53
C GLN A 234 -2.10 -9.55 1.18
N PHE A 235 -2.99 -9.74 2.15
CA PHE A 235 -4.33 -10.27 1.90
C PHE A 235 -5.12 -9.40 0.90
N VAL A 236 -5.10 -8.08 1.08
CA VAL A 236 -5.76 -7.13 0.17
C VAL A 236 -5.19 -7.22 -1.25
N LEU A 237 -3.86 -7.21 -1.40
CA LEU A 237 -3.21 -7.21 -2.71
C LEU A 237 -3.37 -8.54 -3.44
N VAL A 238 -3.24 -9.68 -2.74
CA VAL A 238 -3.54 -11.02 -3.30
C VAL A 238 -5.01 -11.10 -3.76
N GLY A 239 -5.93 -10.55 -2.98
CA GLY A 239 -7.34 -10.49 -3.39
C GLY A 239 -7.58 -9.58 -4.60
N ALA A 240 -6.85 -8.48 -4.69
CA ALA A 240 -6.92 -7.57 -5.83
C ALA A 240 -6.38 -8.21 -7.12
N THR A 241 -5.20 -8.84 -7.08
CA THR A 241 -4.60 -9.52 -8.25
C THR A 241 -5.47 -10.69 -8.71
N THR A 242 -5.97 -11.51 -7.79
CA THR A 242 -6.88 -12.64 -8.11
C THR A 242 -8.15 -12.17 -8.82
N ARG A 243 -8.78 -11.10 -8.33
CA ARG A 243 -9.98 -10.52 -8.96
C ARG A 243 -9.65 -9.88 -10.31
N LEU A 244 -8.48 -9.26 -10.42
CA LEU A 244 -8.04 -8.62 -11.66
C LEU A 244 -7.74 -9.66 -12.74
N ASP A 245 -7.07 -10.76 -12.41
CA ASP A 245 -6.83 -11.89 -13.34
C ASP A 245 -8.13 -12.45 -13.87
N ARG A 246 -9.12 -12.68 -13.00
CA ARG A 246 -10.45 -13.14 -13.42
C ARG A 246 -11.08 -12.18 -14.42
N LYS A 247 -11.14 -10.89 -14.08
CA LYS A 247 -11.69 -9.85 -14.96
C LYS A 247 -10.94 -9.75 -16.29
N GLN A 248 -9.62 -9.89 -16.28
CA GLN A 248 -8.83 -9.88 -17.51
C GLN A 248 -9.08 -11.13 -18.34
N ARG A 249 -9.27 -12.29 -17.73
CA ARG A 249 -9.63 -13.52 -18.44
C ARG A 249 -11.03 -13.45 -19.04
N ASP A 250 -12.00 -12.90 -18.31
CA ASP A 250 -13.35 -12.66 -18.85
C ASP A 250 -13.31 -11.68 -20.03
N LYS A 251 -12.42 -10.68 -19.99
CA LYS A 251 -12.30 -9.66 -21.03
C LYS A 251 -11.49 -10.11 -22.26
N TYR A 252 -10.36 -10.76 -22.05
CA TYR A 252 -9.36 -11.05 -23.10
C TYR A 252 -9.24 -12.53 -23.44
N GLY A 253 -9.92 -13.43 -22.72
CA GLY A 253 -9.77 -14.89 -22.85
C GLY A 253 -10.03 -15.45 -24.25
N SER A 254 -10.91 -14.80 -25.02
CA SER A 254 -11.20 -15.17 -26.41
C SER A 254 -10.23 -14.56 -27.43
N GLN A 255 -9.34 -13.66 -27.02
CA GLN A 255 -8.42 -12.98 -27.94
C GLN A 255 -7.21 -13.87 -28.26
N PRO A 256 -6.81 -13.98 -29.54
CA PRO A 256 -5.63 -14.74 -29.93
C PRO A 256 -4.36 -14.27 -29.19
N GLY A 257 -3.61 -15.22 -28.62
CA GLY A 257 -2.35 -14.96 -27.92
C GLY A 257 -2.48 -14.69 -26.41
N TYR A 258 -3.69 -14.48 -25.86
CA TYR A 258 -3.85 -14.19 -24.43
C TYR A 258 -3.50 -15.41 -23.55
N GLU A 259 -3.92 -16.62 -23.92
CA GLU A 259 -3.56 -17.84 -23.18
C GLU A 259 -2.04 -18.11 -23.22
N GLY A 260 -1.37 -17.82 -24.35
CA GLY A 260 0.10 -17.88 -24.44
C GLY A 260 0.79 -16.86 -23.54
N TYR A 261 0.21 -15.66 -23.40
CA TYR A 261 0.66 -14.66 -22.44
C TYR A 261 0.50 -15.14 -20.98
N LEU A 262 -0.63 -15.76 -20.63
CA LEU A 262 -0.83 -16.31 -19.29
C LEU A 262 0.19 -17.40 -18.96
N ALA A 263 0.54 -18.25 -19.92
CA ALA A 263 1.51 -19.33 -19.76
C ALA A 263 2.96 -18.84 -19.62
N SER A 264 3.28 -17.67 -20.19
CA SER A 264 4.65 -17.10 -20.22
C SER A 264 4.90 -15.99 -19.20
N SER A 265 3.88 -15.61 -18.41
CA SER A 265 3.98 -14.55 -17.41
C SER A 265 3.67 -15.06 -16.01
N TRP A 266 4.39 -14.54 -15.02
CA TRP A 266 4.14 -14.84 -13.62
C TRP A 266 2.84 -14.17 -13.17
N ALA A 267 1.81 -14.99 -12.98
CA ALA A 267 1.33 -15.28 -11.64
C ALA A 267 0.96 -14.08 -10.76
N GLY A 268 1.95 -13.70 -9.94
CA GLY A 268 1.73 -13.19 -8.61
C GLY A 268 1.28 -14.29 -7.64
N PHE A 269 1.11 -13.92 -6.38
CA PHE A 269 0.38 -14.72 -5.41
C PHE A 269 -1.12 -14.62 -5.68
N THR A 270 -1.81 -15.76 -5.72
CA THR A 270 -3.25 -15.82 -6.01
C THR A 270 -3.98 -16.63 -4.94
N MET A 271 -5.17 -16.19 -4.54
CA MET A 271 -6.07 -17.03 -3.75
C MET A 271 -6.63 -18.12 -4.66
N GLY A 272 -6.45 -19.38 -4.26
CA GLY A 272 -6.98 -20.53 -5.00
C GLY A 272 -8.48 -20.37 -5.25
N SER A 273 -8.93 -20.56 -6.49
CA SER A 273 -10.34 -20.73 -6.74
C SER A 273 -10.73 -22.09 -6.16
N LYS A 274 -11.59 -22.12 -5.13
CA LYS A 274 -12.45 -23.30 -4.96
C LYS A 274 -13.16 -23.51 -6.29
N GLY A 275 -13.06 -24.73 -6.81
CA GLY A 275 -13.27 -25.10 -8.20
C GLY A 275 -14.44 -24.39 -8.88
N ALA A 276 -14.13 -23.64 -9.92
CA ALA A 276 -14.98 -23.65 -11.10
C ALA A 276 -14.40 -24.74 -12.00
N GLU A 277 -14.69 -26.00 -11.66
CA GLU A 277 -14.74 -27.03 -12.69
C GLU A 277 -15.64 -26.46 -13.78
N ALA A 278 -15.05 -26.21 -14.95
CA ALA A 278 -15.82 -25.94 -16.14
C ALA A 278 -16.76 -27.14 -16.30
N LYS A 279 -18.04 -26.98 -15.96
CA LYS A 279 -19.05 -27.92 -16.43
C LYS A 279 -18.83 -28.00 -17.94
N PRO A 280 -18.52 -29.17 -18.50
CA PRO A 280 -18.53 -29.30 -19.95
C PRO A 280 -19.92 -28.84 -20.38
N LYS A 281 -19.98 -27.92 -21.35
CA LYS A 281 -21.24 -27.63 -22.03
C LYS A 281 -21.64 -28.95 -22.68
N GLY A 282 -22.50 -29.69 -21.99
CA GLY A 282 -23.10 -30.92 -22.46
C GLY A 282 -23.91 -30.64 -23.73
N GLN A 283 -23.81 -31.62 -24.62
CA GLN A 283 -24.39 -31.73 -25.96
C GLN A 283 -25.89 -31.48 -25.99
#